data_AF-A0A2A4QSL2-F1
#
_entry.id   AF-A0A2A4QSL2-F1
#
_cell.length_a   1.000
_cell.length_b   1.000
_cell.length_c   1.000
_cell.angle_alpha   90.00
_cell.angle_beta   90.00
_cell.angle_gamma   90.00
#
_symmetry.space_group_name_H-M   'P 1'
#
loop_
_entity.id
_entity.type
_entity.pdbx_description
1 polymer ?
#
loop_
_entity_poly.entity_id
_entity_poly.type
_entity_poly.pdbx_seq_one_letter_code
_entity_poly.pdbx_strand_id
1 'polypeptide(L)'
;MSNFNEILTFENESAYDFAYDLSMKMNYSNPKVYTANGDLQKRWYVYFSYRNPETGRLKRITPFYGDAHKYKTKEDRMFVLSVYRKKILELLKQGYNPFGDNTELYRSKQKKKEDSQVAKVGDNKDAIVIFPNLGDV
;
A
#
# COMPACT_ATOMS: atom_id res chain seq x y z
N MET A 1 -31.47 19.73 11.43
CA MET A 1 -31.31 20.14 10.02
C MET A 1 -30.13 21.09 9.99
N SER A 2 -29.07 20.78 9.26
CA SER A 2 -27.89 21.65 9.20
C SER A 2 -28.23 22.95 8.50
N ASN A 3 -27.84 24.06 9.12
CA ASN A 3 -28.03 25.42 8.61
C ASN A 3 -27.05 25.67 7.44
N PHE A 4 -27.45 26.42 6.42
CA PHE A 4 -26.59 26.80 5.28
C PHE A 4 -25.23 27.38 5.70
N ASN A 5 -25.20 28.17 6.77
CA ASN A 5 -23.96 28.72 7.33
C ASN A 5 -23.06 27.63 7.93
N GLU A 6 -23.63 26.58 8.54
CA GLU A 6 -22.85 25.45 9.08
C GLU A 6 -22.22 24.62 7.95
N ILE A 7 -22.93 24.47 6.84
CA ILE A 7 -22.42 23.81 5.63
C ILE A 7 -21.27 24.61 5.03
N LEU A 8 -21.43 25.94 4.91
CA LEU A 8 -20.37 26.82 4.40
C LEU A 8 -19.13 26.84 5.30
N THR A 9 -19.29 26.87 6.62
CA THR A 9 -18.14 26.81 7.54
C THR A 9 -17.41 25.47 7.44
N PHE A 10 -18.15 24.36 7.35
CA PHE A 10 -17.56 23.03 7.21
C PHE A 10 -16.83 22.86 5.87
N GLU A 11 -17.43 23.31 4.77
CA GLU A 11 -16.78 23.29 3.45
C GLU A 11 -15.57 24.22 3.39
N ASN A 12 -15.62 25.39 4.05
CA ASN A 12 -14.50 26.34 4.08
C ASN A 12 -13.33 25.84 4.95
N GLU A 13 -13.59 25.25 6.12
CA GLU A 13 -12.58 24.59 6.94
C GLU A 13 -11.96 23.40 6.19
N SER A 14 -12.81 22.58 5.57
CA SER A 14 -12.35 21.48 4.71
C SER A 14 -11.52 22.00 3.53
N ALA A 15 -11.91 23.09 2.88
CA ALA A 15 -11.14 23.72 1.81
C ALA A 15 -9.81 24.28 2.30
N TYR A 16 -9.74 24.80 3.53
CA TYR A 16 -8.52 25.29 4.17
C TYR A 16 -7.55 24.14 4.49
N ASP A 17 -8.06 23.04 5.04
CA ASP A 17 -7.31 21.80 5.25
C ASP A 17 -6.79 21.21 3.92
N PHE A 18 -7.64 21.21 2.88
CA PHE A 18 -7.22 20.80 1.52
C PHE A 18 -6.18 21.75 0.91
N ALA A 19 -6.27 23.06 1.16
CA ALA A 19 -5.30 24.04 0.68
C ALA A 19 -3.93 23.85 1.33
N TYR A 20 -3.88 23.52 2.63
CA TYR A 20 -2.64 23.15 3.29
C TYR A 20 -2.09 21.80 2.79
N ASP A 21 -2.94 20.81 2.55
CA ASP A 21 -2.55 19.53 1.93
C ASP A 21 -2.05 19.70 0.48
N LEU A 22 -2.62 20.64 -0.29
CA LEU A 22 -2.15 21.05 -1.62
C LEU A 22 -0.79 21.77 -1.57
N SER A 23 -0.51 22.51 -0.49
CA SER A 23 0.78 23.17 -0.26
C SER A 23 1.89 22.17 0.10
N MET A 24 1.52 21.04 0.72
CA MET A 24 2.41 19.91 0.95
C MET A 24 2.63 19.16 -0.36
N LYS A 25 3.74 19.47 -1.04
CA LYS A 25 4.14 18.79 -2.28
C LYS A 25 4.27 17.28 -2.05
N MET A 26 3.23 16.54 -2.41
CA MET A 26 3.23 15.07 -2.34
C MET A 26 4.45 14.49 -3.06
N ASN A 27 5.10 13.54 -2.39
CA ASN A 27 6.29 12.86 -2.90
C ASN A 27 5.96 11.82 -3.97
N TYR A 28 4.71 11.38 -4.06
CA TYR A 28 4.29 10.41 -5.06
C TYR A 28 2.86 10.66 -5.51
N SER A 29 2.52 10.15 -6.70
CA SER A 29 1.14 10.08 -7.16
C SER A 29 0.52 8.75 -6.77
N ASN A 30 -0.80 8.73 -6.62
CA ASN A 30 -1.54 7.50 -6.35
C ASN A 30 -1.30 6.47 -7.47
N PRO A 31 -0.87 5.23 -7.16
CA PRO A 31 -0.66 4.20 -8.17
C PRO A 31 -1.92 3.89 -8.96
N LYS A 32 -1.77 3.68 -10.26
CA LYS A 32 -2.86 3.41 -11.22
C LYS A 32 -2.56 2.17 -12.04
N VAL A 33 -3.60 1.45 -12.44
CA VAL A 33 -3.49 0.26 -13.29
C VAL A 33 -3.71 0.67 -14.74
N TYR A 34 -2.82 0.26 -15.63
CA TYR A 34 -3.01 0.31 -17.07
C TYR A 34 -3.48 -1.05 -17.56
N THR A 35 -4.63 -1.10 -18.23
CA THR A 35 -5.29 -2.35 -18.64
C THR A 35 -5.41 -2.50 -20.16
N ALA A 36 -4.82 -1.58 -20.94
CA ALA A 36 -4.92 -1.60 -22.40
C ALA A 36 -6.34 -1.85 -22.96
N ASN A 37 -7.36 -1.26 -22.32
CA ASN A 37 -8.79 -1.46 -22.62
C ASN A 37 -9.27 -2.91 -22.48
N GLY A 38 -8.67 -3.68 -21.57
CA GLY A 38 -9.02 -5.08 -21.34
C GLY A 38 -8.42 -6.03 -22.37
N ASP A 39 -7.46 -5.59 -23.19
CA ASP A 39 -6.78 -6.44 -24.16
C ASP A 39 -5.73 -7.33 -23.48
N LEU A 40 -5.99 -8.64 -23.46
CA LEU A 40 -5.13 -9.61 -22.80
C LEU A 40 -3.82 -9.90 -23.56
N GLN A 41 -3.73 -9.55 -24.84
CA GLN A 41 -2.51 -9.68 -25.65
C GLN A 41 -1.49 -8.59 -25.30
N LYS A 42 -1.96 -7.48 -24.73
CA LYS A 42 -1.12 -6.37 -24.28
C LYS A 42 -0.70 -6.54 -22.82
N ARG A 43 0.46 -5.98 -22.49
CA ARG A 43 0.97 -5.96 -21.13
C ARG A 43 0.18 -4.96 -20.28
N TRP A 44 -0.33 -5.44 -19.14
CA TRP A 44 -0.93 -4.60 -18.12
C TRP A 44 0.08 -4.35 -17.02
N TYR A 45 0.00 -3.20 -16.37
CA TYR A 45 0.99 -2.81 -15.36
C TYR A 45 0.42 -1.78 -14.39
N VAL A 46 1.05 -1.69 -13.22
CA VAL A 46 0.83 -0.60 -12.29
C VAL A 46 1.87 0.48 -12.54
N TYR A 47 1.45 1.74 -12.59
CA TYR A 47 2.35 2.87 -12.73
C TYR A 47 2.04 3.94 -11.68
N PHE A 48 3.07 4.67 -11.30
CA PHE A 48 3.00 5.83 -10.43
C PHE A 48 4.17 6.76 -10.73
N SER A 49 4.09 7.98 -10.20
CA SER A 49 5.18 8.95 -10.25
C SER A 49 5.72 9.17 -8.85
N TYR A 50 7.02 9.41 -8.75
CA TYR A 50 7.68 9.74 -7.50
C TYR A 50 8.56 10.97 -7.72
N ARG A 51 8.66 11.82 -6.70
CA ARG A 51 9.43 13.05 -6.71
C ARG A 51 10.89 12.67 -6.60
N ASN A 52 11.65 12.94 -7.66
CA ASN A 52 13.07 12.69 -7.64
C ASN A 52 13.71 13.60 -6.56
N PRO A 53 14.46 13.05 -5.59
CA PRO A 53 15.07 13.83 -4.51
C PRO A 53 16.12 14.83 -5.02
N GLU A 54 16.80 14.53 -6.13
CA GLU A 54 17.86 15.40 -6.69
C GLU A 54 17.27 16.59 -7.46
N THR A 55 16.24 16.33 -8.28
CA THR A 55 15.68 17.36 -9.18
C THR A 55 14.43 18.03 -8.63
N GLY A 56 13.83 17.47 -7.57
CA GLY A 56 12.58 17.93 -6.98
C GLY A 56 11.34 17.76 -7.87
N ARG A 57 11.46 17.14 -9.06
CA ARG A 57 10.35 16.96 -10.02
C ARG A 57 9.71 15.58 -9.90
N LEU A 58 8.40 15.49 -10.13
CA LEU A 58 7.70 14.22 -10.24
C LEU A 58 8.11 13.51 -11.54
N LYS A 59 8.72 12.33 -11.42
CA LYS A 59 9.11 11.48 -12.53
C LYS A 59 8.30 10.19 -12.51
N ARG A 60 7.85 9.73 -13.68
CA ARG A 60 7.20 8.42 -13.81
C ARG A 60 8.22 7.32 -13.52
N ILE A 61 7.91 6.46 -12.56
CA ILE A 61 8.76 5.33 -12.20
C ILE A 61 8.53 4.19 -13.19
N THR A 62 9.53 3.32 -13.33
CA THR A 62 9.44 2.10 -14.13
C THR A 62 8.17 1.34 -13.75
N PRO A 63 7.29 1.02 -14.72
CA PRO A 63 6.05 0.32 -14.45
C PRO A 63 6.29 -1.05 -13.80
N PHE A 64 5.42 -1.42 -12.87
CA PHE A 64 5.45 -2.73 -12.23
C PHE A 64 4.49 -3.69 -12.96
N TYR A 65 5.05 -4.70 -13.62
CA TYR A 65 4.29 -5.71 -14.36
C TYR A 65 3.85 -6.88 -13.47
N GLY A 66 4.73 -7.31 -12.55
CA GLY A 66 4.53 -8.50 -11.74
C GLY A 66 4.18 -9.75 -12.57
N ASP A 67 3.40 -10.64 -11.97
CA ASP A 67 2.98 -11.90 -12.58
C ASP A 67 1.64 -11.82 -13.34
N ALA A 68 1.14 -10.61 -13.59
CA ALA A 68 -0.18 -10.38 -14.19
C ALA A 68 -0.38 -11.11 -15.53
N HIS A 69 0.69 -11.30 -16.31
CA HIS A 69 0.67 -12.00 -17.61
C HIS A 69 0.34 -13.49 -17.52
N LYS A 70 0.58 -14.14 -16.36
CA LYS A 70 0.31 -15.57 -16.15
C LYS A 70 -1.20 -15.88 -16.12
N TYR A 71 -2.02 -14.87 -15.82
CA TYR A 71 -3.46 -14.99 -15.71
C TYR A 71 -4.14 -14.75 -17.06
N LYS A 72 -5.08 -15.64 -17.41
CA LYS A 72 -5.76 -15.67 -18.72
C LYS A 72 -7.10 -14.94 -18.73
N THR A 73 -7.72 -14.71 -17.58
CA THR A 73 -8.99 -13.96 -17.48
C THR A 73 -8.71 -12.48 -17.17
N LYS A 74 -9.64 -11.61 -17.55
CA LYS A 74 -9.51 -10.16 -17.26
C LYS A 74 -9.67 -9.91 -15.78
N GLU A 75 -10.55 -10.66 -15.14
CA GLU A 75 -10.93 -10.58 -13.73
C GLU A 75 -9.73 -10.95 -12.84
N ASP A 76 -9.07 -12.08 -13.11
CA ASP A 76 -7.91 -12.52 -12.34
C ASP A 76 -6.74 -11.53 -12.52
N ARG A 77 -6.50 -11.09 -13.77
CA ARG A 77 -5.44 -10.11 -14.06
C ARG A 77 -5.70 -8.79 -13.35
N MET A 78 -6.95 -8.31 -13.33
CA MET A 78 -7.36 -7.12 -12.59
C MET A 78 -7.23 -7.28 -11.08
N PHE A 79 -7.60 -8.44 -10.54
CA PHE A 79 -7.47 -8.72 -9.11
C PHE A 79 -6.01 -8.63 -8.67
N VAL A 80 -5.11 -9.31 -9.39
CA VAL A 80 -3.68 -9.33 -9.10
C VAL A 80 -3.07 -7.93 -9.18
N LEU A 81 -3.38 -7.17 -10.23
CA LEU A 81 -2.89 -5.79 -10.37
C LEU A 81 -3.47 -4.85 -9.29
N SER A 82 -4.70 -5.10 -8.84
CA SER A 82 -5.31 -4.34 -7.74
C SER A 82 -4.60 -4.62 -6.41
N VAL A 83 -4.19 -5.87 -6.17
CA VAL A 83 -3.36 -6.23 -5.01
C VAL A 83 -2.01 -5.51 -5.09
N TYR A 84 -1.33 -5.54 -6.24
CA TYR A 84 -0.07 -4.81 -6.41
C TYR A 84 -0.22 -3.30 -6.22
N ARG A 85 -1.27 -2.70 -6.79
CA ARG A 85 -1.59 -1.28 -6.61
C ARG A 85 -1.71 -0.92 -5.13
N LYS A 86 -2.46 -1.71 -4.35
CA LYS A 86 -2.64 -1.51 -2.90
C LYS A 86 -1.32 -1.66 -2.16
N LYS A 87 -0.53 -2.69 -2.48
CA LYS A 87 0.76 -2.94 -1.82
C LYS A 87 1.80 -1.87 -2.12
N ILE A 88 1.88 -1.40 -3.36
CA ILE A 88 2.76 -0.27 -3.72
C ILE A 88 2.35 0.97 -2.93
N LEU A 89 1.05 1.28 -2.87
CA LEU A 89 0.58 2.42 -2.08
C LEU A 89 0.93 2.28 -0.59
N GLU A 90 0.79 1.09 -0.02
CA GLU A 90 1.17 0.80 1.37
C GLU A 90 2.67 1.05 1.61
N LEU A 91 3.54 0.55 0.72
CA LEU A 91 4.98 0.78 0.79
C LEU A 91 5.32 2.27 0.68
N LEU A 92 4.68 3.00 -0.23
CA LEU A 92 4.90 4.44 -0.37
C LEU A 92 4.49 5.22 0.89
N LYS A 93 3.37 4.85 1.53
CA LYS A 93 2.94 5.40 2.82
C LYS A 93 3.90 5.07 3.96
N GLN A 94 4.56 3.91 3.90
CA GLN A 94 5.58 3.52 4.88
C GLN A 94 6.92 4.24 4.69
N GLY A 95 7.07 5.05 3.63
CA GLY A 95 8.27 5.85 3.36
C GLY A 95 9.28 5.19 2.42
N TYR A 96 8.93 4.10 1.75
CA TYR A 96 9.83 3.46 0.77
C TYR A 96 10.06 4.40 -0.43
N ASN A 97 11.31 4.47 -0.89
CA ASN A 97 11.74 5.33 -1.98
C ASN A 97 12.20 4.48 -3.18
N PRO A 98 11.61 4.64 -4.39
CA PRO A 98 12.02 3.89 -5.58
C PRO A 98 13.39 4.30 -6.14
N PHE A 99 13.97 5.43 -5.70
CA PHE A 99 15.28 5.92 -6.15
C PHE A 99 16.44 5.59 -5.20
N GLY A 100 16.15 5.02 -4.03
CA GLY A 100 17.16 4.77 -2.98
C GLY A 100 17.16 3.32 -2.51
N ASP A 101 18.14 3.00 -1.66
CA ASP A 101 18.18 1.73 -0.95
C ASP A 101 17.16 1.75 0.21
N ASN A 102 16.34 0.70 0.28
CA ASN A 102 15.31 0.53 1.30
C ASN A 102 15.66 -0.58 2.31
N THR A 103 16.88 -1.12 2.27
CA THR A 103 17.29 -2.30 3.06
C THR A 103 17.15 -2.07 4.57
N GLU A 104 17.59 -0.93 5.08
CA GLU A 104 17.50 -0.61 6.52
C GLU A 104 16.05 -0.43 6.97
N LEU A 105 15.26 0.31 6.19
CA LEU A 105 13.84 0.50 6.46
C LEU A 105 13.12 -0.84 6.47
N TYR A 106 13.40 -1.71 5.50
CA TYR A 106 12.84 -3.06 5.45
C TYR A 106 13.19 -3.88 6.69
N ARG A 107 14.48 -3.94 7.07
CA ARG A 107 14.93 -4.68 8.26
C ARG A 107 14.28 -4.16 9.54
N SER A 108 14.17 -2.84 9.71
CA SER A 108 13.54 -2.25 10.89
C SER A 108 12.05 -2.58 10.99
N LYS A 109 11.34 -2.63 9.85
CA LYS A 109 9.92 -2.98 9.81
C LYS A 109 9.68 -4.48 10.05
N GLN A 110 10.59 -5.35 9.60
CA GLN A 110 10.51 -6.79 9.91
C GLN A 110 10.68 -7.06 11.41
N LYS A 111 11.70 -6.47 12.05
CA LYS A 111 11.89 -6.58 13.51
C LYS A 111 10.65 -6.14 14.28
N LYS A 112 10.08 -4.98 13.95
CA LYS A 112 8.83 -4.49 14.57
C LYS A 112 7.65 -5.45 14.39
N LYS A 113 7.60 -6.14 13.25
CA LYS A 113 6.54 -7.12 12.96
C LYS A 113 6.70 -8.39 13.79
N GLU A 114 7.93 -8.87 13.96
CA GLU A 114 8.29 -10.00 14.82
C GLU A 114 7.98 -9.68 16.29
N ASP A 115 8.41 -8.53 16.80
CA ASP A 115 8.14 -8.08 18.18
C ASP A 115 6.63 -7.97 18.46
N SER A 116 5.87 -7.44 17.49
CA SER A 116 4.41 -7.33 17.59
C SER A 116 3.69 -8.68 17.54
N GLN A 117 4.29 -9.71 16.95
CA GLN A 117 3.73 -11.07 16.92
C GLN A 117 4.04 -11.81 18.22
N VAL A 118 5.24 -11.65 18.77
CA VAL A 118 5.62 -12.24 20.08
C VAL A 118 4.76 -11.67 21.21
N ALA A 119 4.47 -10.37 21.20
CA ALA A 119 3.58 -9.74 22.19
C ALA A 119 2.14 -10.30 22.15
N LYS A 120 1.61 -10.62 20.96
CA LYS A 120 0.25 -11.18 20.81
C LYS A 120 0.13 -12.66 21.19
N VAL A 121 1.22 -13.41 21.11
CA VAL A 121 1.28 -14.81 21.59
C VAL A 121 1.40 -14.83 23.13
N GLY A 122 2.04 -13.83 23.72
CA GLY A 122 2.17 -13.68 25.18
C GLY A 122 0.85 -13.45 25.93
N ASP A 123 -0.19 -12.93 25.28
CA ASP A 123 -1.52 -12.69 25.87
C ASP A 123 -2.50 -13.88 25.71
N ASN A 124 -2.12 -14.92 24.97
CA ASN A 124 -2.99 -16.08 24.68
C ASN A 124 -2.45 -17.35 25.36
N LYS A 125 -2.20 -17.30 26.67
CA LYS A 125 -1.62 -18.40 27.46
C LYS A 125 -2.63 -19.47 27.91
N ASP A 126 -3.92 -19.33 27.58
CA ASP A 126 -4.98 -20.25 28.03
C ASP A 126 -5.25 -21.44 27.09
N ALA A 127 -4.49 -21.60 26.00
CA ALA A 127 -4.53 -22.81 25.18
C ALA A 127 -3.31 -23.70 25.44
N ILE A 128 -3.13 -24.12 26.69
CA ILE A 128 -2.32 -25.32 26.97
C ILE A 128 -3.14 -26.51 26.47
N VAL A 129 -2.91 -26.93 25.23
CA VAL A 129 -3.36 -28.22 24.74
C VAL A 129 -2.54 -29.28 25.47
N ILE A 130 -3.03 -29.74 26.61
CA ILE A 130 -2.56 -30.95 27.27
C ILE A 130 -2.99 -32.10 26.37
N PHE A 131 -2.08 -32.61 25.56
CA PHE A 131 -2.25 -33.94 24.95
C PHE A 131 -2.05 -34.97 26.07
N PRO A 132 -3.05 -35.83 26.39
CA PRO A 132 -2.79 -36.97 27.24
C PRO A 132 -1.92 -37.96 26.47
N ASN A 133 -0.76 -38.24 27.06
CA ASN A 133 0.15 -39.30 26.65
C ASN A 133 -0.57 -40.64 26.87
N LEU A 134 -1.07 -41.29 25.81
CA LEU A 134 -1.51 -42.68 25.89
C LEU A 134 -0.27 -43.56 25.75
N GLY A 135 0.11 -44.17 26.88
CA GLY A 135 1.23 -45.07 26.98
C GLY A 135 1.03 -46.42 26.28
N ASP A 136 2.18 -47.05 26.05
CA ASP A 136 2.50 -48.48 26.05
C ASP A 136 1.31 -49.45 26.20
N VAL A 137 1.00 -50.18 25.12
CA VAL A 137 0.92 -51.66 25.02
C VAL A 137 1.28 -52.08 23.59
#